data_AF-A0A0B7FJP6-F1
#
_entry.id   AF-A0A0B7FJP6-F1
#
_cell.length_a   1.000
_cell.length_b   1.000
_cell.length_c   1.000
_cell.angle_alpha   90.00
_cell.angle_beta   90.00
_cell.angle_gamma   90.00
#
_symmetry.space_group_name_H-M   'P 1'
#
loop_
_entity.id
_entity.type
_entity.pdbx_description
1 polymer ?
#
loop_
_entity_poly.entity_id
_entity_poly.type
_entity_poly.pdbx_seq_one_letter_code
_entity_poly.pdbx_strand_id
1 'polypeptide(L)'
;MGRIHLNLVFASLYSKLMMPEADLSSKLAIVTGANSGIGFEAAHALAQMGAHVILACRNRSRAEDAKKRIIESTGNFRVEVEILDCASFTSVRAFLSRWKERESRRVDILINNAGGFIVVGVPPDLVLTNYSDL
;
A
#
# COMPACT_ATOMS: atom_id res chain seq x y z
N MET A 1 -6.30 27.15 -26.37
CA MET A 1 -5.60 25.93 -26.82
C MET A 1 -5.82 24.87 -25.76
N GLY A 2 -6.76 23.94 -26.01
CA GLY A 2 -7.33 23.06 -24.98
C GLY A 2 -6.38 21.94 -24.56
N ARG A 3 -6.19 21.75 -23.26
CA ARG A 3 -5.47 20.58 -22.71
C ARG A 3 -6.28 19.32 -23.02
N ILE A 4 -5.76 18.48 -23.91
CA ILE A 4 -6.28 17.13 -24.12
C ILE A 4 -5.93 16.33 -22.86
N HIS A 5 -6.94 15.95 -22.07
CA HIS A 5 -6.76 15.00 -20.98
C HIS A 5 -6.51 13.62 -21.58
N LEU A 6 -5.24 13.20 -21.61
CA LEU A 6 -4.82 11.87 -22.10
C LEU A 6 -5.66 10.71 -21.52
N ASN A 7 -6.18 10.88 -20.30
CA ASN A 7 -7.05 9.91 -19.64
C ASN A 7 -8.30 9.55 -20.45
N LEU A 8 -8.85 10.48 -21.25
CA LEU A 8 -10.07 10.24 -22.04
C LEU A 8 -9.81 9.45 -23.33
N VAL A 9 -8.60 9.55 -23.90
CA VAL A 9 -8.27 8.93 -25.19
C VAL A 9 -8.06 7.43 -25.06
N PHE A 10 -7.53 6.96 -23.93
CA PHE A 10 -7.26 5.54 -23.70
C PHE A 10 -8.28 4.83 -22.80
N ALA A 11 -9.16 5.55 -22.11
CA ALA A 11 -10.17 4.96 -21.23
C ALA A 11 -11.09 3.94 -21.93
N SER A 12 -11.36 4.11 -23.22
CA SER A 12 -12.16 3.18 -24.03
C SER A 12 -11.39 1.96 -24.53
N LEU A 13 -10.05 2.01 -24.50
CA LEU A 13 -9.16 0.92 -24.93
C LEU A 13 -8.83 -0.04 -23.78
N TYR A 14 -9.00 0.39 -22.54
CA TYR A 14 -8.98 -0.52 -21.40
C TYR A 14 -10.37 -1.17 -21.29
N SER A 15 -10.43 -2.49 -21.44
CA SER A 15 -11.59 -3.24 -20.95
C SER A 15 -11.86 -2.82 -19.51
N LYS A 16 -13.12 -2.59 -19.13
CA LYS A 16 -13.51 -2.42 -17.73
C LYS A 16 -12.94 -3.62 -16.95
N LEU A 17 -11.84 -3.40 -16.25
CA LEU A 17 -11.26 -4.39 -15.36
C LEU A 17 -12.27 -4.57 -14.23
N MET A 18 -13.04 -5.65 -14.29
CA MET A 18 -13.89 -6.03 -13.18
C MET A 18 -12.98 -6.56 -12.07
N MET A 19 -13.17 -6.03 -10.87
CA MET A 19 -12.51 -6.58 -9.70
C MET A 19 -13.10 -7.97 -9.45
N PRO A 20 -12.27 -9.01 -9.26
CA PRO A 20 -12.77 -10.34 -8.97
C PRO A 20 -13.56 -10.31 -7.66
N GLU A 21 -14.74 -10.93 -7.64
CA GLU A 21 -15.54 -11.05 -6.42
C GLU A 21 -15.17 -12.36 -5.70
N ALA A 22 -14.79 -12.25 -4.43
CA ALA A 22 -14.52 -13.39 -3.56
C ALA A 22 -15.02 -13.07 -2.15
N ASP A 23 -15.54 -14.07 -1.43
CA ASP A 23 -15.83 -13.94 -0.01
C ASP A 23 -14.53 -14.15 0.80
N LEU A 24 -14.03 -13.07 1.37
CA LEU A 24 -12.85 -13.07 2.23
C LEU A 24 -13.20 -12.85 3.71
N SER A 25 -14.47 -12.95 4.10
CA SER A 25 -14.95 -12.68 5.47
C SER A 25 -14.26 -13.52 6.55
N SER A 26 -13.71 -14.69 6.19
CA SER A 26 -12.96 -15.57 7.09
C SER A 26 -11.43 -15.40 7.02
N LYS A 27 -10.93 -14.44 6.23
CA LYS A 27 -9.50 -14.27 5.94
C LYS A 27 -8.91 -13.06 6.65
N LEU A 28 -7.67 -13.22 7.12
CA LEU A 28 -6.84 -12.12 7.56
C LEU A 28 -5.78 -11.79 6.49
N ALA A 29 -5.73 -10.53 6.09
CA ALA A 29 -4.77 -9.99 5.16
C ALA A 29 -3.86 -8.95 5.81
N ILE A 30 -2.56 -9.01 5.54
CA ILE A 30 -1.61 -7.95 5.86
C ILE A 30 -1.16 -7.31 4.56
N VAL A 31 -1.27 -5.98 4.47
CA VAL A 31 -0.77 -5.20 3.34
C VAL A 31 0.28 -4.22 3.83
N THR A 32 1.51 -4.34 3.33
CA THR A 32 2.60 -3.42 3.71
C THR A 32 2.56 -2.15 2.86
N GLY A 33 2.79 -0.98 3.48
CA GLY A 33 2.71 0.30 2.76
C GLY A 33 1.30 0.65 2.28
N ALA A 34 0.27 0.22 3.03
CA ALA A 34 -1.13 0.31 2.63
C ALA A 34 -1.79 1.68 2.84
N ASN A 35 -1.03 2.69 3.28
CA ASN A 35 -1.58 4.03 3.55
C ASN A 35 -1.73 4.91 2.29
N SER A 36 -1.29 4.44 1.11
CA SER A 36 -1.37 5.20 -0.15
C SER A 36 -1.16 4.32 -1.39
N GLY A 37 -1.53 4.83 -2.57
CA GLY A 37 -1.22 4.23 -3.86
C GLY A 37 -1.77 2.81 -4.01
N ILE A 38 -1.00 1.94 -4.66
CA ILE A 38 -1.40 0.54 -4.94
C ILE A 38 -1.70 -0.24 -3.66
N GLY A 39 -0.92 -0.04 -2.60
CA GLY A 39 -1.16 -0.69 -1.31
C GLY A 39 -2.49 -0.30 -0.68
N PHE A 40 -2.89 0.97 -0.83
CA PHE A 40 -4.20 1.43 -0.34
C PHE A 40 -5.34 0.77 -1.13
N GLU A 41 -5.27 0.78 -2.46
CA GLU A 41 -6.32 0.19 -3.29
C GLU A 41 -6.42 -1.33 -3.10
N ALA A 42 -5.29 -2.02 -2.90
CA ALA A 42 -5.28 -3.44 -2.57
C ALA A 42 -5.95 -3.71 -1.22
N ALA A 43 -5.61 -2.93 -0.18
CA ALA A 43 -6.23 -3.05 1.13
C ALA A 43 -7.73 -2.73 1.10
N HIS A 44 -8.12 -1.71 0.34
CA HIS A 44 -9.51 -1.34 0.13
C HIS A 44 -10.30 -2.46 -0.57
N ALA A 45 -9.77 -3.03 -1.66
CA ALA A 45 -10.41 -4.14 -2.37
C ALA A 45 -10.59 -5.38 -1.48
N LEU A 46 -9.58 -5.73 -0.69
CA LEU A 46 -9.68 -6.82 0.29
C LEU A 46 -10.76 -6.54 1.35
N ALA A 47 -10.85 -5.30 1.83
CA ALA A 47 -11.87 -4.89 2.80
C ALA A 47 -13.28 -4.90 2.19
N GLN A 48 -13.45 -4.48 0.92
CA GLN A 48 -14.71 -4.60 0.16
C GLN A 48 -15.17 -6.06 0.06
N MET A 49 -14.24 -7.00 -0.05
CA MET A 49 -14.50 -8.44 -0.05
C MET A 49 -14.71 -9.05 1.35
N GLY A 50 -14.76 -8.22 2.40
CA GLY A 50 -15.04 -8.65 3.77
C GLY A 50 -13.83 -9.09 4.61
N ALA A 51 -12.60 -9.04 4.05
CA ALA A 51 -11.40 -9.47 4.78
C ALA A 51 -11.17 -8.66 6.06
N HIS A 52 -10.53 -9.29 7.05
CA HIS A 52 -9.87 -8.55 8.12
C HIS A 52 -8.53 -8.04 7.58
N VAL A 53 -8.38 -6.71 7.43
CA VAL A 53 -7.20 -6.10 6.82
C VAL A 53 -6.34 -5.38 7.85
N ILE A 54 -5.05 -5.72 7.89
CA ILE A 54 -4.01 -5.03 8.64
C ILE A 54 -3.26 -4.10 7.69
N LEU A 55 -3.38 -2.79 7.93
CA LEU A 55 -2.56 -1.76 7.27
C LEU A 55 -1.21 -1.66 7.98
N ALA A 56 -0.21 -2.37 7.48
CA ALA A 56 1.14 -2.37 8.05
C ALA A 56 1.96 -1.22 7.45
N CYS A 57 2.14 -0.14 8.21
CA CYS A 57 2.71 1.11 7.71
C CYS A 57 3.73 1.72 8.68
N ARG A 58 4.62 2.57 8.14
CA ARG A 58 5.65 3.28 8.92
C ARG A 58 5.08 4.45 9.72
N ASN A 59 4.16 5.19 9.12
CA ASN A 59 3.55 6.37 9.72
C ASN A 59 2.16 6.02 10.23
N ARG A 60 1.98 6.03 11.57
CA ARG A 60 0.70 5.69 12.20
C ARG A 60 -0.43 6.61 11.74
N SER A 61 -0.22 7.92 11.81
CA SER A 61 -1.27 8.91 11.50
C SER A 61 -1.82 8.73 10.09
N ARG A 62 -0.95 8.61 9.09
CA ARG A 62 -1.38 8.38 7.70
C ARG A 62 -2.12 7.04 7.51
N ALA A 63 -1.73 6.03 8.26
CA ALA A 63 -2.40 4.73 8.22
C ALA A 63 -3.78 4.75 8.88
N GLU A 64 -3.95 5.50 9.98
CA GLU A 64 -5.26 5.70 10.60
C GLU A 64 -6.22 6.48 9.68
N ASP A 65 -5.70 7.49 8.96
CA ASP A 65 -6.51 8.22 7.97
C ASP A 65 -6.92 7.31 6.80
N ALA A 66 -6.02 6.45 6.33
CA ALA A 66 -6.33 5.43 5.33
C ALA A 66 -7.38 4.42 5.84
N LYS A 67 -7.25 3.95 7.08
CA LYS A 67 -8.21 3.05 7.73
C LYS A 67 -9.60 3.68 7.75
N LYS A 68 -9.74 4.95 8.17
CA LYS A 68 -11.04 5.65 8.19
C LYS A 68 -11.67 5.68 6.80
N ARG A 69 -10.90 6.06 5.77
CA ARG A 69 -11.38 6.09 4.38
C ARG A 69 -11.86 4.72 3.89
N ILE A 70 -11.16 3.64 4.25
CA ILE A 70 -11.58 2.28 3.90
C ILE A 70 -12.87 1.90 4.64
N ILE A 71 -12.96 2.15 5.94
CA ILE A 71 -14.17 1.85 6.72
C ILE A 71 -15.38 2.62 6.18
N GLU A 72 -15.23 3.92 5.91
CA GLU A 72 -16.29 4.80 5.39
C GLU A 72 -16.81 4.35 4.03
N SER A 73 -15.93 3.88 3.15
CA SER A 73 -16.28 3.47 1.77
C SER A 73 -16.80 2.04 1.68
N THR A 74 -16.31 1.13 2.54
CA THR A 74 -16.61 -0.31 2.46
C THR A 74 -17.64 -0.78 3.49
N GLY A 75 -17.84 -0.03 4.57
CA GLY A 75 -18.63 -0.47 5.72
C GLY A 75 -17.97 -1.60 6.55
N ASN A 76 -16.75 -2.02 6.19
CA ASN A 76 -16.04 -3.08 6.89
C ASN A 76 -15.20 -2.50 8.03
N PHE A 77 -15.61 -2.75 9.27
CA PHE A 77 -14.91 -2.28 10.48
C PHE A 77 -13.70 -3.14 10.88
N ARG A 78 -13.46 -4.27 10.21
CA ARG A 78 -12.33 -5.18 10.49
C ARG A 78 -11.07 -4.70 9.78
N VAL A 79 -10.71 -3.45 10.03
CA VAL A 79 -9.50 -2.82 9.51
C VAL A 79 -8.68 -2.29 10.67
N GLU A 80 -7.43 -2.69 10.74
CA GLU A 80 -6.51 -2.33 11.82
C GLU A 80 -5.21 -1.74 11.30
N VAL A 81 -4.51 -1.00 12.15
CA VAL A 81 -3.23 -0.37 11.83
C VAL A 81 -2.13 -0.99 12.68
N GLU A 82 -1.08 -1.45 12.02
CA GLU A 82 0.15 -1.91 12.66
C GLU A 82 1.35 -1.11 12.20
N ILE A 83 2.30 -0.89 13.11
CA ILE A 83 3.54 -0.16 12.80
C ILE A 83 4.58 -1.13 12.29
N LEU A 84 4.96 -0.92 11.02
CA LEU A 84 5.98 -1.71 10.34
C LEU A 84 6.78 -0.83 9.39
N ASP A 85 8.08 -0.77 9.62
CA ASP A 85 9.08 -0.30 8.68
C ASP A 85 9.86 -1.48 8.11
N CYS A 86 9.54 -1.84 6.87
CA CYS A 86 10.21 -2.93 6.14
C CYS A 86 11.70 -2.65 5.86
N ALA A 87 12.16 -1.41 5.96
CA ALA A 87 13.57 -1.06 5.84
C ALA A 87 14.35 -1.21 7.16
N SER A 88 13.68 -1.51 8.28
CA SER A 88 14.30 -1.60 9.61
C SER A 88 14.03 -2.96 10.27
N PHE A 89 15.06 -3.79 10.39
CA PHE A 89 14.94 -5.08 11.09
C PHE A 89 14.50 -4.93 12.55
N THR A 90 14.85 -3.82 13.21
CA THR A 90 14.37 -3.52 14.56
C THR A 90 12.86 -3.29 14.56
N SER A 91 12.34 -2.56 13.58
CA SER A 91 10.89 -2.38 13.40
C SER A 91 10.19 -3.71 13.10
N VAL A 92 10.73 -4.51 12.19
CA VAL A 92 10.21 -5.86 11.87
C VAL A 92 10.15 -6.74 13.11
N ARG A 93 11.23 -6.79 13.92
CA ARG A 93 11.24 -7.56 15.17
C ARG A 93 10.19 -7.07 16.16
N ALA A 94 10.06 -5.75 16.33
CA ALA A 94 9.04 -5.17 17.21
C ALA A 94 7.61 -5.50 16.75
N PHE A 95 7.35 -5.44 15.45
CA PHE A 95 6.08 -5.90 14.86
C PHE A 95 5.81 -7.37 15.16
N LEU A 96 6.80 -8.24 14.96
CA LEU A 96 6.65 -9.68 15.25
C LEU A 96 6.43 -9.96 16.74
N SER A 97 7.03 -9.20 17.64
CA SER A 97 6.77 -9.33 19.09
C SER A 97 5.30 -9.04 19.41
N ARG A 98 4.76 -7.90 18.96
CA ARG A 98 3.32 -7.59 19.12
C ARG A 98 2.43 -8.60 18.42
N TRP A 99 2.84 -9.09 17.25
CA TRP A 99 2.08 -10.11 16.52
C TRP A 99 1.96 -11.42 17.30
N LYS A 100 3.01 -11.81 18.05
CA LYS A 100 3.00 -13.03 18.87
C LYS A 100 2.05 -12.94 20.06
N GLU A 101 1.73 -11.73 20.52
CA GLU A 101 0.81 -11.49 21.65
C GLU A 101 -0.67 -11.58 21.24
N ARG A 102 -0.97 -11.62 19.93
CA ARG A 102 -2.34 -11.72 19.44
C ARG A 102 -2.91 -13.13 19.66
N GLU A 103 -4.21 -13.19 19.98
CA GLU A 103 -4.95 -14.45 20.18
C GLU A 103 -4.90 -15.34 18.92
N SER A 104 -5.11 -14.75 17.74
CA SER A 104 -4.91 -15.41 16.46
C SER A 104 -3.70 -14.83 15.72
N ARG A 105 -2.83 -15.72 15.26
CA ARG A 105 -1.57 -15.38 14.57
C ARG A 105 -1.59 -15.75 13.08
N ARG A 106 -2.69 -16.35 12.61
CA ARG A 106 -2.83 -16.82 11.23
C ARG A 106 -2.87 -15.61 10.29
N VAL A 107 -2.10 -15.71 9.21
CA VAL A 107 -2.14 -14.78 8.09
C VAL A 107 -2.51 -15.59 6.86
N ASP A 108 -3.63 -15.27 6.24
CA ASP A 108 -4.09 -15.94 5.01
C ASP A 108 -3.50 -15.28 3.77
N ILE A 109 -3.34 -13.96 3.81
CA ILE A 109 -2.88 -13.14 2.68
C ILE A 109 -1.80 -12.19 3.16
N LEU A 110 -0.67 -12.14 2.47
CA LEU A 110 0.38 -11.16 2.68
C LEU A 110 0.70 -10.46 1.36
N ILE A 111 0.49 -9.15 1.31
CA ILE A 111 0.86 -8.31 0.17
C ILE A 111 2.10 -7.49 0.54
N ASN A 112 3.25 -7.91 0.00
CA ASN A 112 4.52 -7.21 0.14
C ASN A 112 4.59 -6.03 -0.83
N ASN A 113 3.91 -4.93 -0.49
CA ASN A 113 3.81 -3.75 -1.35
C ASN A 113 4.73 -2.58 -0.92
N ALA A 114 5.15 -2.51 0.34
CA ALA A 114 5.97 -1.41 0.83
C ALA A 114 7.23 -1.23 -0.04
N GLY A 115 7.29 -0.11 -0.76
CA GLY A 115 8.41 0.28 -1.61
C GLY A 115 8.98 1.63 -1.17
N GLY A 116 10.26 1.84 -1.47
CA GLY A 116 10.94 3.12 -1.28
C GLY A 116 11.68 3.48 -2.56
N PHE A 117 11.71 4.77 -2.88
CA PHE A 117 12.59 5.29 -3.91
C PHE A 117 13.90 5.71 -3.24
N ILE A 118 15.02 5.16 -3.69
CA ILE A 118 16.35 5.63 -3.30
C ILE A 118 16.83 6.54 -4.41
N VAL A 119 16.94 7.84 -4.13
CA VAL A 119 17.72 8.73 -4.98
C VAL A 119 19.19 8.44 -4.64
N VAL A 120 19.85 7.66 -5.47
CA VAL A 120 21.31 7.65 -5.47
C VAL A 120 21.71 8.94 -6.19
N GLY A 121 22.29 9.89 -5.47
CA GLY A 121 22.80 11.12 -6.09
C GLY A 121 23.73 10.75 -7.23
N VAL A 122 23.63 11.45 -8.36
CA VAL A 122 24.65 11.35 -9.40
C VAL A 122 25.95 11.84 -8.75
N PRO A 123 27.03 11.04 -8.75
CA PRO A 123 28.33 11.47 -8.28
C PRO A 123 28.66 12.84 -8.92
N PRO A 124 29.17 13.83 -8.16
CA PRO A 124 29.43 15.17 -8.70
C PRO A 124 30.31 15.16 -9.96
N ASP A 125 31.18 14.17 -10.09
CA ASP A 125 32.07 13.90 -11.24
C ASP A 125 31.35 13.34 -12.48
N LEU A 126 30.12 12.85 -12.34
CA LEU A 126 29.26 12.39 -13.44
C LEU A 126 28.20 13.43 -13.84
N VAL A 127 28.19 14.60 -13.20
CA VAL A 127 27.36 15.73 -13.61
C VAL A 127 28.10 16.45 -14.75
N LEU A 128 27.71 16.17 -15.99
CA LEU A 128 28.13 16.99 -17.13
C LEU A 128 27.51 18.38 -16.95
N THR A 129 28.28 19.29 -16.36
CA THR A 129 27.84 20.65 -16.05
C THR A 129 27.89 21.57 -17.27
N ASN A 130 28.54 21.16 -18.36
CA ASN A 130 28.63 21.94 -19.60
C ASN A 130 28.62 21.06 -20.86
N TYR A 131 28.01 21.57 -21.94
CA TYR A 131 28.04 20.99 -23.29
C TYR A 131 29.39 21.15 -24.02
N SER A 132 30.41 21.69 -23.36
CA SER A 132 31.75 21.94 -23.94
C SER A 132 32.71 20.74 -23.84
N ASP A 133 32.29 19.66 -23.18
CA ASP A 133 33.09 18.43 -23.01
C ASP A 133 32.73 17.34 -24.04
N LEU A 134 32.02 17.73 -25.11
CA LEU A 134 31.74 16.93 -26.32
C LEU A 134 32.58 17.40 -27.50
#